data_AF-A0A3P3ZIM5-F1
#
_entry.id   AF-A0A3P3ZIM5-F1
#
_cell.length_a   1.000
_cell.length_b   1.000
_cell.length_c   1.000
_cell.angle_alpha   90.00
_cell.angle_beta   90.00
_cell.angle_gamma   90.00
#
_symmetry.space_group_name_H-M   'P 1'
#
loop_
_entity.id
_entity.type
_entity.pdbx_description
1 polymer ?
#
loop_
_entity_poly.entity_id
_entity_poly.type
_entity_poly.pdbx_seq_one_letter_code
_entity_poly.pdbx_strand_id
1 'polypeptide(L)'
;MSTAPTSYNCHRALYRQQLQRDIESLLLLFLRDFCAEGASPTRSGYRASHLQAIAQTFYVLQIIQYSAATRREQETPYPLLQTGGDTTHLGVCTERSLYYRNPPLFAPQGQRAAHASVKRLCDWLEVVARVPPHQQHGEGPALASLFRSPRRLLSQLPRGTRGVASATPLYTRESLGITAAGKSLLAGALILELCDPVELIDVSARGSSGITLTYPLATRMVGCREASGWQAARNGISLSRPCKLVLIEKEGIHHAVLQSMMKSDTPQTHSYVLLCTKGYPCVATRQWLRRAHALWPALQFYVMVDGDPHGLCIALTVMGLLGSKGCPSPIASSQPKPSSSFSPPSVATTASAEAEKLKDLLPLHFLGVCPSLLWSCNFQAGCLLAPAASMASLPHKAFPLLPMMSRC
;
A
#
# COMPACT_ATOMS: atom_id res chain seq x y z
N MET A 1 -31.65 14.18 5.09
CA MET A 1 -30.43 14.09 4.25
C MET A 1 -30.46 12.76 3.54
N SER A 2 -30.55 12.77 2.20
CA SER A 2 -30.64 11.54 1.40
C SER A 2 -29.27 10.86 1.36
N THR A 3 -29.14 9.71 2.01
CA THR A 3 -27.93 8.86 1.96
C THR A 3 -27.95 8.07 0.67
N ALA A 4 -27.65 8.72 -0.45
CA ALA A 4 -27.36 8.00 -1.68
C ALA A 4 -26.11 7.13 -1.43
N PRO A 5 -26.16 5.80 -1.68
CA PRO A 5 -24.99 4.95 -1.50
C PRO A 5 -23.87 5.46 -2.40
N THR A 6 -22.72 5.77 -1.80
CA THR A 6 -21.54 6.19 -2.54
C THR A 6 -21.11 5.02 -3.44
N SER A 7 -20.74 5.33 -4.69
CA SER A 7 -20.32 4.37 -5.73
C SER A 7 -19.36 3.28 -5.23
N TYR A 8 -18.53 3.60 -4.24
CA TYR A 8 -17.57 2.68 -3.63
C TYR A 8 -18.20 1.44 -2.95
N ASN A 9 -19.34 1.60 -2.27
CA ASN A 9 -20.00 0.50 -1.55
C ASN A 9 -20.56 -0.54 -2.53
N CYS A 10 -21.05 -0.09 -3.69
CA CYS A 10 -21.52 -0.96 -4.76
C CYS A 10 -20.40 -1.86 -5.29
N HIS A 11 -19.21 -1.31 -5.52
CA HIS A 11 -18.07 -2.08 -6.02
C HIS A 11 -17.59 -3.16 -5.05
N ARG A 12 -17.64 -2.91 -3.73
CA ARG A 12 -17.19 -3.88 -2.73
C ARG A 12 -18.16 -5.04 -2.55
N ALA A 13 -19.47 -4.77 -2.56
CA ALA A 13 -20.49 -5.82 -2.51
C ALA A 13 -20.42 -6.73 -3.75
N LEU A 14 -20.28 -6.13 -4.95
CA LEU A 14 -20.08 -6.86 -6.19
C LEU A 14 -18.79 -7.69 -6.16
N TYR A 15 -17.69 -7.13 -5.66
CA TYR A 15 -16.43 -7.86 -5.50
C TYR A 15 -16.57 -9.06 -4.56
N ARG A 16 -17.22 -8.91 -3.39
CA ARG A 16 -17.44 -10.03 -2.46
C ARG A 16 -18.28 -11.14 -3.09
N GLN A 17 -19.33 -10.77 -3.83
CA GLN A 17 -20.15 -11.75 -4.56
C GLN A 17 -19.36 -12.46 -5.67
N GLN A 18 -18.56 -11.71 -6.43
CA GLN A 18 -17.71 -12.28 -7.47
C GLN A 18 -16.66 -13.23 -6.88
N LEU A 19 -15.97 -12.83 -5.82
CA LEU A 19 -15.01 -13.67 -5.10
C LEU A 19 -15.66 -14.96 -4.61
N GLN A 20 -16.87 -14.87 -4.03
CA GLN A 20 -17.59 -16.05 -3.56
C GLN A 20 -17.92 -17.03 -4.71
N ARG A 21 -18.41 -16.52 -5.85
CA ARG A 21 -18.67 -17.34 -7.04
C ARG A 21 -17.40 -18.01 -7.57
N ASP A 22 -16.30 -17.27 -7.63
CA ASP A 22 -15.03 -17.81 -8.12
C ASP A 22 -14.44 -18.85 -7.17
N ILE A 23 -14.67 -18.70 -5.86
CA ILE A 23 -14.33 -19.72 -4.86
C ILE A 23 -15.18 -20.99 -5.04
N GLU A 24 -16.49 -20.86 -5.24
CA GLU A 24 -17.39 -21.99 -5.49
C GLU A 24 -16.99 -22.75 -6.76
N SER A 25 -16.74 -22.03 -7.85
CA SER A 25 -16.23 -22.61 -9.10
C SER A 25 -14.88 -23.30 -8.90
N LEU A 26 -13.95 -22.71 -8.14
CA LEU A 26 -12.66 -23.33 -7.84
C LEU A 26 -12.81 -24.66 -7.08
N LEU A 27 -13.72 -24.71 -6.10
CA LEU A 27 -14.00 -25.92 -5.32
C LEU A 27 -14.64 -27.01 -6.19
N LEU A 28 -15.61 -26.66 -7.04
CA LEU A 28 -16.23 -27.60 -7.97
C LEU A 28 -15.22 -28.16 -8.97
N LEU A 29 -14.34 -27.30 -9.51
CA LEU A 29 -13.26 -27.74 -10.40
C LEU A 29 -12.29 -28.68 -9.69
N PHE A 30 -11.96 -28.42 -8.43
CA PHE A 30 -11.12 -29.32 -7.63
C PHE A 30 -11.78 -30.67 -7.41
N LEU A 31 -13.04 -30.70 -6.99
CA LEU A 31 -13.78 -31.95 -6.78
C LEU A 31 -13.90 -32.76 -8.06
N ARG A 32 -14.20 -32.10 -9.19
CA ARG A 32 -14.27 -32.76 -10.49
C ARG A 32 -12.93 -33.39 -10.88
N ASP A 33 -11.86 -32.61 -10.78
CA ASP A 33 -10.51 -33.07 -11.12
C ASP A 33 -10.05 -34.22 -10.21
N PHE A 34 -10.31 -34.10 -8.90
CA PHE A 34 -9.98 -35.12 -7.91
C PHE A 34 -10.78 -36.41 -8.09
N CYS A 35 -12.07 -36.32 -8.43
CA CYS A 35 -12.92 -37.49 -8.68
C CYS A 35 -12.65 -38.15 -10.03
N ALA A 36 -12.39 -37.38 -11.09
CA ALA A 36 -12.17 -37.89 -12.45
C ALA A 36 -10.91 -38.74 -12.56
N GLU A 37 -9.86 -38.42 -11.80
CA GLU A 37 -8.63 -39.20 -11.85
C GLU A 37 -8.68 -40.50 -11.01
N GLY A 38 -9.84 -40.80 -10.43
CA GLY A 38 -10.09 -41.95 -9.58
C GLY A 38 -9.46 -41.76 -8.20
N ALA A 39 -10.19 -42.12 -7.14
CA ALA A 39 -9.74 -42.01 -5.75
C ALA A 39 -8.47 -42.85 -5.40
N SER A 40 -7.82 -43.47 -6.38
CA SER A 40 -6.58 -44.21 -6.19
C SER A 40 -5.38 -43.25 -6.23
N PRO A 41 -4.57 -43.16 -5.17
CA PRO A 41 -3.36 -42.33 -5.12
C PRO A 41 -2.35 -42.64 -6.23
N THR A 42 -2.46 -43.82 -6.86
CA THR A 42 -1.59 -44.26 -7.95
C THR A 42 -2.04 -43.80 -9.35
N ARG A 43 -3.30 -43.37 -9.51
CA ARG A 43 -3.83 -42.91 -10.81
C ARG A 43 -3.97 -41.39 -10.92
N SER A 44 -3.96 -40.67 -9.79
CA SER A 44 -4.31 -39.25 -9.77
C SER A 44 -3.28 -38.28 -10.35
N GLY A 45 -2.19 -38.72 -11.00
CA GLY A 45 -1.16 -37.83 -11.57
C GLY A 45 -0.53 -36.79 -10.60
N TYR A 46 -0.96 -36.77 -9.34
CA TYR A 46 -0.65 -35.81 -8.31
C TYR A 46 0.44 -36.40 -7.46
N ARG A 47 1.61 -35.77 -7.51
CA ARG A 47 2.70 -36.07 -6.58
C ARG A 47 2.27 -35.65 -5.17
N ALA A 48 2.80 -36.28 -4.14
CA ALA A 48 2.57 -35.89 -2.74
C ALA A 48 2.81 -34.39 -2.50
N SER A 49 3.82 -33.82 -3.16
CA SER A 49 4.12 -32.38 -3.13
C SER A 49 3.00 -31.51 -3.72
N HIS A 50 2.28 -31.99 -4.74
CA HIS A 50 1.12 -31.28 -5.29
C HIS A 50 -0.06 -31.32 -4.30
N LEU A 51 -0.35 -32.49 -3.70
CA LEU A 51 -1.42 -32.60 -2.72
C LEU A 51 -1.15 -31.73 -1.49
N GLN A 52 0.09 -31.70 -1.00
CA GLN A 52 0.50 -30.82 0.09
C GLN A 52 0.31 -29.33 -0.28
N ALA A 53 0.75 -28.95 -1.47
CA ALA A 53 0.56 -27.61 -2.02
C ALA A 53 -0.94 -27.23 -2.09
N ILE A 54 -1.79 -28.16 -2.53
CA ILE A 54 -3.24 -27.96 -2.59
C ILE A 54 -3.83 -27.78 -1.20
N ALA A 55 -3.50 -28.68 -0.26
CA ALA A 55 -3.95 -28.60 1.13
C ALA A 55 -3.56 -27.27 1.80
N GLN A 56 -2.31 -26.83 1.64
CA GLN A 56 -1.84 -25.53 2.14
C GLN A 56 -2.65 -24.36 1.55
N THR A 57 -3.01 -24.44 0.28
CA THR A 57 -3.74 -23.37 -0.43
C THR A 57 -5.21 -23.32 0.00
N PHE A 58 -5.86 -24.47 0.17
CA PHE A 58 -7.22 -24.56 0.71
C PHE A 58 -7.31 -24.15 2.18
N TYR A 59 -6.28 -24.41 2.97
CA TYR A 59 -6.20 -23.89 4.34
C TYR A 59 -6.19 -22.35 4.38
N VAL A 60 -5.44 -21.72 3.48
CA VAL A 60 -5.46 -20.25 3.32
C VAL A 60 -6.85 -19.76 2.90
N LEU A 61 -7.49 -20.43 1.94
CA LEU A 61 -8.85 -20.12 1.51
C LEU A 61 -9.86 -20.19 2.66
N GLN A 62 -9.79 -21.24 3.48
CA GLN A 62 -10.64 -21.41 4.65
C GLN A 62 -10.48 -20.24 5.64
N ILE A 63 -9.24 -19.79 5.90
CA ILE A 63 -9.00 -18.64 6.77
C ILE A 63 -9.61 -17.35 6.19
N ILE A 64 -9.50 -17.14 4.88
CA ILE A 64 -10.10 -15.98 4.20
C ILE A 64 -11.62 -16.00 4.36
N GLN A 65 -12.26 -17.15 4.11
CA GLN A 65 -13.71 -17.32 4.25
C GLN A 65 -14.17 -17.08 5.69
N TYR A 66 -13.47 -17.64 6.68
CA TYR A 66 -13.78 -17.44 8.09
C TYR A 66 -13.66 -15.95 8.48
N SER A 67 -12.59 -15.30 8.06
CA SER A 67 -12.37 -13.87 8.34
C SER A 67 -13.42 -12.97 7.69
N ALA A 68 -13.99 -13.39 6.55
CA ALA A 68 -15.08 -12.68 5.90
C ALA A 68 -16.42 -12.87 6.63
N ALA A 69 -16.67 -14.05 7.20
CA ALA A 69 -17.88 -14.34 7.98
C ALA A 69 -17.92 -13.53 9.28
N THR A 70 -16.84 -13.51 10.07
CA THR A 70 -16.79 -12.75 11.34
C THR A 70 -17.01 -11.25 11.14
N ARG A 71 -16.60 -10.69 9.98
CA ARG A 71 -16.88 -9.27 9.67
C ARG A 71 -18.36 -8.97 9.47
N ARG A 72 -19.16 -9.90 8.94
CA ARG A 72 -20.60 -9.69 8.75
C ARG A 72 -21.34 -9.58 10.09
N GLU A 73 -20.89 -10.32 11.10
CA GLU A 73 -21.51 -10.32 12.43
C GLU A 73 -21.21 -9.03 13.21
N GLN A 74 -20.01 -8.45 13.03
CA GLN A 74 -19.62 -7.17 13.63
C GLN A 74 -20.19 -5.93 12.93
N GLU A 75 -20.69 -6.04 11.68
CA GLU A 75 -21.30 -4.93 10.94
C GLU A 75 -22.74 -4.59 11.43
N THR A 76 -23.14 -5.01 12.65
CA THR A 76 -24.42 -4.65 13.27
C THR A 76 -24.47 -3.18 13.73
N PRO A 77 -25.60 -2.47 13.56
CA PRO A 77 -25.63 -1.01 13.50
C PRO A 77 -25.83 -0.36 14.88
N TYR A 78 -24.78 -0.26 15.69
CA TYR A 78 -24.78 0.67 16.81
C TYR A 78 -23.68 1.72 16.64
N PRO A 79 -24.05 3.02 16.51
CA PRO A 79 -23.07 4.09 16.33
C PRO A 79 -22.50 4.48 17.70
N LEU A 80 -21.38 3.88 18.07
CA LEU A 80 -20.61 4.31 19.23
C LEU A 80 -19.48 5.22 18.77
N LEU A 81 -19.58 6.49 19.16
CA LEU A 81 -18.45 7.42 19.28
C LEU A 81 -17.41 6.78 20.23
N GLN A 82 -16.55 5.92 19.71
CA GLN A 82 -15.43 5.36 20.44
C GLN A 82 -14.33 6.41 20.55
N THR A 83 -14.52 7.29 21.54
CA THR A 83 -13.50 8.18 22.04
C THR A 83 -12.82 7.45 23.20
N GLY A 84 -11.69 6.79 22.92
CA GLY A 84 -10.83 6.23 23.96
C GLY A 84 -10.65 4.72 23.90
N GLY A 85 -9.46 4.30 23.47
CA GLY A 85 -8.77 3.23 24.18
C GLY A 85 -8.98 1.80 23.73
N ASP A 86 -9.37 1.50 22.50
CA ASP A 86 -8.94 0.26 21.84
C ASP A 86 -9.28 0.35 20.36
N THR A 87 -8.25 0.45 19.51
CA THR A 87 -8.43 0.32 18.06
C THR A 87 -8.88 -1.12 17.81
N THR A 88 -10.20 -1.32 17.69
CA THR A 88 -10.81 -2.55 17.21
C THR A 88 -9.97 -3.09 16.07
N HIS A 89 -9.35 -4.25 16.30
CA HIS A 89 -8.52 -4.97 15.35
C HIS A 89 -9.34 -5.15 14.06
N LEU A 90 -9.18 -4.25 13.09
CA LEU A 90 -9.52 -4.52 11.69
C LEU A 90 -8.84 -5.86 11.42
N GLY A 91 -9.64 -6.93 11.24
CA GLY A 91 -9.18 -8.31 11.18
C GLY A 91 -8.21 -8.52 10.02
N VAL A 92 -6.97 -8.12 10.22
CA VAL A 92 -5.88 -8.13 9.25
C VAL A 92 -5.19 -9.47 9.41
N CYS A 93 -5.34 -10.33 8.40
CA CYS A 93 -4.58 -11.56 8.34
C CYS A 93 -3.22 -11.23 7.71
N THR A 94 -2.11 -11.49 8.40
CA THR A 94 -0.78 -11.40 7.78
C THR A 94 -0.30 -12.78 7.32
N GLU A 95 0.65 -12.84 6.40
CA GLU A 95 1.26 -14.12 6.00
C GLU A 95 1.89 -14.86 7.20
N ARG A 96 2.45 -14.13 8.15
CA ARG A 96 2.95 -14.71 9.40
C ARG A 96 1.82 -15.28 10.23
N SER A 97 0.68 -14.58 10.32
CA SER A 97 -0.51 -15.09 11.00
C SER A 97 -1.01 -16.39 10.37
N LEU A 98 -0.99 -16.52 9.03
CA LEU A 98 -1.33 -17.78 8.35
C LEU A 98 -0.40 -18.92 8.76
N TYR A 99 0.91 -18.67 8.73
CA TYR A 99 1.92 -19.65 9.12
C TYR A 99 1.76 -20.10 10.59
N TYR A 100 1.65 -19.16 11.53
CA TYR A 100 1.58 -19.48 12.95
C TYR A 100 0.30 -20.19 13.38
N ARG A 101 -0.77 -20.14 12.57
CA ARG A 101 -2.01 -20.89 12.85
C ARG A 101 -1.89 -22.39 12.59
N ASN A 102 -0.98 -22.83 11.71
CA ASN A 102 -0.71 -24.26 11.48
C ASN A 102 0.73 -24.50 10.96
N PRO A 103 1.76 -24.34 11.81
CA PRO A 103 3.15 -24.51 11.39
C PRO A 103 3.46 -25.89 10.76
N PRO A 104 2.93 -27.03 11.27
CA PRO A 104 3.18 -28.35 10.68
C PRO A 104 2.74 -28.45 9.21
N LEU A 105 1.62 -27.84 8.83
CA LEU A 105 1.11 -27.88 7.45
C LEU A 105 2.08 -27.20 6.46
N PHE A 106 2.81 -26.18 6.92
CA PHE A 106 3.74 -25.42 6.09
C PHE A 106 5.19 -25.94 6.17
N ALA A 107 5.46 -26.98 6.95
CA ALA A 107 6.78 -27.60 7.01
C ALA A 107 7.10 -28.36 5.70
N PRO A 108 8.40 -28.46 5.32
CA PRO A 108 9.56 -27.84 5.96
C PRO A 108 9.83 -26.39 5.54
N GLN A 109 9.11 -25.84 4.55
CA GLN A 109 9.45 -24.52 3.97
C GLN A 109 8.95 -23.32 4.81
N GLY A 110 8.13 -23.57 5.83
CA GLY A 110 7.66 -22.59 6.81
C GLY A 110 6.93 -21.41 6.16
N GLN A 111 7.30 -20.19 6.52
CA GLN A 111 6.68 -18.96 5.99
C GLN A 111 6.74 -18.86 4.46
N ARG A 112 7.75 -19.46 3.80
CA ARG A 112 7.84 -19.48 2.33
C ARG A 112 6.71 -20.29 1.70
N ALA A 113 6.29 -21.40 2.33
CA ALA A 113 5.13 -22.17 1.85
C ALA A 113 3.83 -21.40 2.04
N ALA A 114 3.67 -20.66 3.14
CA ALA A 114 2.51 -19.79 3.34
C ALA A 114 2.43 -18.72 2.23
N HIS A 115 3.53 -18.02 1.96
CA HIS A 115 3.61 -17.05 0.85
C HIS A 115 3.30 -17.68 -0.51
N ALA A 116 3.88 -18.84 -0.81
CA ALA A 116 3.63 -19.56 -2.06
C ALA A 116 2.16 -19.99 -2.20
N SER A 117 1.50 -20.36 -1.10
CA SER A 117 0.09 -20.77 -1.08
C SER A 117 -0.84 -19.59 -1.33
N VAL A 118 -0.57 -18.43 -0.72
CA VAL A 118 -1.29 -17.19 -1.02
C VAL A 118 -1.18 -16.82 -2.49
N LYS A 119 0.04 -16.87 -3.05
CA LYS A 119 0.26 -16.57 -4.46
C LYS A 119 -0.45 -17.57 -5.37
N ARG A 120 -0.41 -18.87 -5.03
CA ARG A 120 -1.11 -19.92 -5.77
C ARG A 120 -2.61 -19.71 -5.76
N LEU A 121 -3.19 -19.34 -4.61
CA LEU A 121 -4.62 -19.03 -4.51
C LEU A 121 -5.00 -17.86 -5.41
N CYS A 122 -4.19 -16.80 -5.45
CA CYS A 122 -4.42 -15.68 -6.37
C CYS A 122 -4.36 -16.16 -7.83
N ASP A 123 -3.33 -16.92 -8.20
CA ASP A 123 -3.16 -17.48 -9.55
C ASP A 123 -4.37 -18.37 -9.93
N TRP A 124 -4.91 -19.16 -8.99
CA TRP A 124 -6.08 -20.03 -9.19
C TRP A 124 -7.36 -19.25 -9.42
N LEU A 125 -7.68 -18.31 -8.54
CA LEU A 125 -8.86 -17.47 -8.65
C LEU A 125 -8.81 -16.62 -9.93
N GLU A 126 -7.62 -16.16 -10.33
CA GLU A 126 -7.42 -15.43 -11.57
C GLU A 126 -7.74 -16.27 -12.81
N VAL A 127 -7.35 -17.56 -12.83
CA VAL A 127 -7.74 -18.46 -13.93
C VAL A 127 -9.25 -18.63 -13.94
N VAL A 128 -9.86 -18.92 -12.77
CA VAL A 128 -11.31 -19.16 -12.67
C VAL A 128 -12.10 -17.93 -13.16
N ALA A 129 -11.74 -16.73 -12.72
CA ALA A 129 -12.41 -15.50 -13.12
C ALA A 129 -12.30 -15.18 -14.62
N ARG A 130 -11.24 -15.65 -15.28
CA ARG A 130 -11.02 -15.41 -16.72
C ARG A 130 -11.64 -16.49 -17.62
N VAL A 131 -11.98 -17.66 -17.06
CA VAL A 131 -12.60 -18.73 -17.83
C VAL A 131 -14.13 -18.56 -17.82
N PRO A 132 -14.78 -18.47 -18.99
CA PRO A 132 -16.23 -18.34 -19.06
C PRO A 132 -16.99 -19.46 -18.34
N PRO A 133 -18.14 -19.19 -17.70
CA PRO A 133 -18.89 -20.19 -16.92
C PRO A 133 -19.22 -21.47 -17.70
N HIS A 134 -19.52 -21.37 -18.99
CA HIS A 134 -19.81 -22.53 -19.84
C HIS A 134 -18.59 -23.45 -20.03
N GLN A 135 -17.37 -22.90 -20.01
CA GLN A 135 -16.13 -23.68 -20.07
C GLN A 135 -15.71 -24.23 -18.70
N GLN A 136 -16.19 -23.63 -17.61
CA GLN A 136 -15.98 -24.17 -16.26
C GLN A 136 -16.74 -25.50 -16.08
N HIS A 137 -17.87 -25.68 -16.75
CA HIS A 137 -18.74 -26.87 -16.62
C HIS A 137 -18.46 -27.96 -17.67
N GLY A 138 -17.89 -27.61 -18.83
CA GLY A 138 -17.58 -28.57 -19.89
C GLY A 138 -16.32 -29.42 -19.64
N GLU A 139 -16.22 -30.56 -20.33
CA GLU A 139 -15.06 -31.48 -20.40
C GLU A 139 -13.87 -30.89 -21.18
N GLY A 140 -13.56 -29.61 -20.96
CA GLY A 140 -12.44 -28.96 -21.62
C GLY A 140 -11.11 -29.39 -21.00
N PRO A 141 -10.14 -29.93 -21.76
CA PRO A 141 -8.79 -30.28 -21.25
C PRO A 141 -8.02 -29.06 -20.73
N ALA A 142 -8.49 -27.85 -21.02
CA ALA A 142 -7.88 -26.58 -20.62
C ALA A 142 -7.76 -26.39 -19.10
N LEU A 143 -8.68 -26.94 -18.29
CA LEU A 143 -8.66 -26.77 -16.83
C LEU A 143 -8.03 -27.93 -16.05
N ALA A 144 -7.73 -29.05 -16.71
CA ALA A 144 -7.16 -30.26 -16.10
C ALA A 144 -5.75 -30.05 -15.49
N SER A 145 -5.12 -28.89 -15.72
CA SER A 145 -3.81 -28.55 -15.15
C SER A 145 -3.86 -27.38 -14.16
N LEU A 146 -5.04 -26.89 -13.77
CA LEU A 146 -5.20 -25.71 -12.91
C LEU A 146 -4.40 -25.84 -11.61
N PHE A 147 -4.54 -26.95 -10.90
CA PHE A 147 -3.89 -27.16 -9.60
C PHE A 147 -2.40 -27.52 -9.72
N ARG A 148 -1.93 -27.90 -10.91
CA ARG A 148 -0.53 -28.27 -11.18
C ARG A 148 0.29 -27.08 -11.70
N SER A 149 -0.28 -26.29 -12.62
CA SER A 149 0.44 -25.24 -13.33
C SER A 149 -0.45 -24.06 -13.73
N PRO A 150 -1.01 -23.31 -12.77
CA PRO A 150 -1.97 -22.23 -13.09
C PRO A 150 -1.35 -21.11 -13.91
N ARG A 151 -0.05 -20.83 -13.74
CA ARG A 151 0.64 -19.80 -14.54
C ARG A 151 0.76 -20.15 -16.02
N ARG A 152 0.90 -21.44 -16.34
CA ARG A 152 0.89 -21.90 -17.74
C ARG A 152 -0.47 -21.61 -18.36
N LEU A 153 -1.56 -21.90 -17.64
CA LEU A 153 -2.90 -21.56 -18.09
C LEU A 153 -3.12 -20.05 -18.24
N LEU A 154 -2.70 -19.24 -17.26
CA LEU A 154 -2.78 -17.78 -17.37
C LEU A 154 -2.00 -17.22 -18.57
N SER A 155 -0.89 -17.87 -18.97
CA SER A 155 -0.13 -17.46 -20.16
C SER A 155 -0.77 -17.90 -21.48
N GLN A 156 -1.60 -18.94 -21.46
CA GLN A 156 -2.28 -19.50 -22.63
C GLN A 156 -3.68 -18.90 -22.84
N LEU A 157 -4.31 -18.40 -21.78
CA LEU A 157 -5.61 -17.75 -21.91
C LEU A 157 -5.47 -16.53 -22.82
N PRO A 158 -6.31 -16.42 -23.87
CA PRO A 158 -6.28 -15.28 -24.76
C PRO A 158 -6.49 -14.01 -23.93
N ARG A 159 -5.52 -13.08 -24.01
CA ARG A 159 -5.72 -11.70 -23.54
C ARG A 159 -6.83 -11.14 -24.41
N GLY A 160 -8.07 -11.20 -23.93
CA GLY A 160 -9.25 -10.93 -24.75
C GLY A 160 -9.13 -9.62 -25.53
N THR A 161 -9.63 -9.62 -26.76
CA THR A 161 -9.75 -8.47 -27.68
C THR A 161 -10.72 -7.39 -27.18
N ARG A 162 -11.28 -7.52 -25.96
CA ARG A 162 -12.10 -6.50 -25.32
C ARG A 162 -11.16 -5.38 -24.84
N GLY A 163 -11.25 -4.24 -25.53
CA GLY A 163 -10.34 -3.10 -25.47
C GLY A 163 -9.63 -2.88 -24.13
N VAL A 164 -8.29 -2.81 -24.19
CA VAL A 164 -7.41 -2.37 -23.11
C VAL A 164 -7.81 -2.94 -21.74
N ALA A 165 -8.19 -4.23 -21.69
CA ALA A 165 -8.36 -4.92 -20.43
C ALA A 165 -7.00 -4.95 -19.73
N SER A 166 -6.85 -4.01 -18.80
CA SER A 166 -5.72 -3.79 -17.93
C SER A 166 -5.03 -5.11 -17.58
N ALA A 167 -3.70 -5.18 -17.76
CA ALA A 167 -2.86 -6.33 -17.42
C ALA A 167 -2.79 -6.61 -15.90
N THR A 168 -3.80 -6.17 -15.17
CA THR A 168 -3.88 -6.15 -13.72
C THR A 168 -4.50 -7.43 -13.23
N PRO A 169 -3.89 -8.11 -12.24
CA PRO A 169 -4.52 -9.24 -11.58
C PRO A 169 -5.78 -8.78 -10.84
N LEU A 170 -6.90 -9.47 -11.06
CA LEU A 170 -8.15 -9.28 -10.30
C LEU A 170 -7.94 -9.67 -8.84
N TYR A 171 -7.17 -10.73 -8.61
CA TYR A 171 -6.87 -11.23 -7.27
C TYR A 171 -5.43 -10.93 -6.87
N THR A 172 -5.30 -10.18 -5.78
CA THR A 172 -4.05 -9.91 -5.11
C THR A 172 -4.14 -10.40 -3.68
N ARG A 173 -2.99 -10.61 -3.04
CA ARG A 173 -2.93 -10.95 -1.62
C ARG A 173 -3.80 -9.99 -0.79
N GLU A 174 -3.68 -8.70 -1.08
CA GLU A 174 -4.39 -7.64 -0.37
C GLU A 174 -5.90 -7.63 -0.66
N SER A 175 -6.33 -7.94 -1.89
CA SER A 175 -7.76 -8.05 -2.22
C SER A 175 -8.43 -9.27 -1.59
N LEU A 176 -7.64 -10.28 -1.20
CA LEU A 176 -8.07 -11.41 -0.37
C LEU A 176 -8.07 -11.09 1.14
N GLY A 177 -7.72 -9.86 1.53
CA GLY A 177 -7.69 -9.44 2.93
C GLY A 177 -6.46 -9.94 3.70
N ILE A 178 -5.46 -10.50 3.00
CA ILE A 178 -4.16 -10.81 3.56
C ILE A 178 -3.27 -9.60 3.33
N THR A 179 -2.66 -9.01 4.36
CA THR A 179 -1.85 -7.81 4.16
C THR A 179 -0.54 -7.91 4.91
N ALA A 180 0.46 -7.17 4.44
CA ALA A 180 1.65 -6.93 5.25
C ALA A 180 1.26 -6.12 6.51
N ALA A 181 2.03 -6.29 7.58
CA ALA A 181 1.91 -5.42 8.74
C ALA A 181 2.19 -3.97 8.34
N GLY A 182 1.38 -3.05 8.86
CA GLY A 182 1.63 -1.63 8.73
C GLY A 182 2.93 -1.27 9.44
N LYS A 183 3.78 -0.45 8.80
CA LYS A 183 5.03 0.02 9.41
C LYS A 183 5.18 1.54 9.41
N SER A 184 4.45 2.21 8.53
CA SER A 184 4.56 3.65 8.37
C SER A 184 3.65 4.37 9.35
N LEU A 185 4.12 5.49 9.88
CA LEU A 185 3.44 6.26 10.90
C LEU A 185 2.96 7.58 10.32
N LEU A 186 1.67 7.89 10.46
CA LEU A 186 1.05 9.13 10.03
C LEU A 186 0.70 9.97 11.25
N ALA A 187 1.14 11.24 11.29
CA ALA A 187 0.87 12.16 12.39
C ALA A 187 0.57 13.57 11.85
N GLY A 188 -0.11 14.39 12.64
CA GLY A 188 -0.41 15.79 12.31
C GLY A 188 -1.90 16.10 12.21
N ALA A 189 -2.22 17.33 11.79
CA ALA A 189 -3.56 17.88 11.77
C ALA A 189 -4.42 17.35 10.60
N LEU A 190 -4.74 16.07 10.63
CA LEU A 190 -5.43 15.36 9.55
C LEU A 190 -6.65 14.59 10.04
N ILE A 191 -7.76 14.67 9.31
CA ILE A 191 -8.93 13.80 9.47
C ILE A 191 -9.02 12.88 8.25
N LEU A 192 -9.08 11.58 8.51
CA LEU A 192 -9.34 10.55 7.50
C LEU A 192 -10.82 10.16 7.54
N GLU A 193 -11.45 10.09 6.38
CA GLU A 193 -12.79 9.54 6.24
C GLU A 193 -12.72 8.18 5.60
N LEU A 194 -13.19 7.16 6.33
CA LEU A 194 -13.23 5.78 5.89
C LEU A 194 -14.66 5.38 5.55
N CYS A 195 -14.83 4.47 4.59
CA CYS A 195 -16.09 3.81 4.28
C CYS A 195 -16.14 2.38 4.83
N ASP A 196 -17.35 1.83 4.98
CA ASP A 196 -17.63 0.44 5.36
C ASP A 196 -16.88 -0.11 6.61
N PRO A 197 -17.30 0.28 7.83
CA PRO A 197 -18.32 1.28 8.15
C PRO A 197 -17.83 2.72 7.93
N VAL A 198 -18.76 3.68 7.86
CA VAL A 198 -18.40 5.10 7.82
C VAL A 198 -17.75 5.47 9.14
N GLU A 199 -16.49 5.90 9.09
CA GLU A 199 -15.66 6.16 10.26
C GLU A 199 -14.80 7.40 10.00
N LEU A 200 -14.76 8.31 10.98
CA LEU A 200 -13.92 9.49 10.94
C LEU A 200 -12.77 9.29 11.93
N ILE A 201 -11.54 9.31 11.43
CA ILE A 201 -10.35 9.16 12.25
C ILE A 201 -9.64 10.51 12.31
N ASP A 202 -9.65 11.12 13.50
CA ASP A 202 -8.82 12.28 13.80
C ASP A 202 -7.39 11.81 14.14
N VAL A 203 -6.45 12.04 13.22
CA VAL A 203 -5.03 11.72 13.39
C VAL A 203 -4.39 12.64 14.43
N SER A 204 -4.87 13.88 14.55
CA SER A 204 -4.30 14.89 15.44
C SER A 204 -4.54 14.55 16.91
N ALA A 205 -5.67 13.92 17.21
CA ALA A 205 -6.02 13.42 18.53
C ALA A 205 -5.04 12.34 19.05
N ARG A 206 -4.20 11.76 18.18
CA ARG A 206 -3.16 10.78 18.56
C ARG A 206 -1.83 11.44 18.95
N GLY A 207 -1.70 12.75 18.78
CA GLY A 207 -0.50 13.50 19.13
C GLY A 207 0.77 12.92 18.51
N SER A 208 1.81 12.76 19.33
CA SER A 208 3.11 12.23 18.90
C SER A 208 3.09 10.73 18.55
N SER A 209 2.09 9.99 19.04
CA SER A 209 1.97 8.55 18.76
C SER A 209 1.51 8.26 17.33
N GLY A 210 0.80 9.20 16.68
CA GLY A 210 0.31 9.05 15.32
C GLY A 210 -0.59 7.82 15.10
N ILE A 211 -0.74 7.43 13.83
CA ILE A 211 -1.51 6.26 13.40
C ILE A 211 -0.66 5.43 12.44
N THR A 212 -0.60 4.12 12.69
CA THR A 212 0.07 3.20 11.77
C THR A 212 -0.78 2.99 10.52
N LEU A 213 -0.21 3.25 9.35
CA LEU A 213 -0.87 3.01 8.07
C LEU A 213 -0.97 1.50 7.80
N THR A 214 -2.20 1.02 7.76
CA THR A 214 -2.54 -0.35 7.35
C THR A 214 -3.20 -0.32 5.97
N TYR A 215 -3.13 -1.45 5.25
CA TYR A 215 -3.75 -1.53 3.93
C TYR A 215 -5.28 -1.35 3.97
N PRO A 216 -6.02 -1.90 4.96
CA PRO A 216 -7.45 -1.60 5.12
C PRO A 216 -7.75 -0.13 5.34
N LEU A 217 -6.93 0.58 6.15
CA LEU A 217 -7.08 2.02 6.34
C LEU A 217 -6.89 2.77 5.02
N ALA A 218 -5.82 2.47 4.28
CA ALA A 218 -5.55 3.09 2.99
C ALA A 218 -6.67 2.83 1.97
N THR A 219 -7.21 1.60 1.91
CA THR A 219 -8.24 1.22 0.95
C THR A 219 -9.66 1.60 1.35
N ARG A 220 -9.96 1.84 2.61
CA ARG A 220 -11.26 2.39 3.03
C ARG A 220 -11.31 3.91 2.94
N MET A 221 -10.17 4.58 2.81
CA MET A 221 -10.11 6.04 2.73
C MET A 221 -10.86 6.55 1.49
N VAL A 222 -11.91 7.34 1.75
CA VAL A 222 -12.75 8.04 0.76
C VAL A 222 -12.65 9.55 0.87
N GLY A 223 -12.09 10.07 1.97
CA GLY A 223 -11.84 11.49 2.19
C GLY A 223 -10.62 11.70 3.07
N CYS A 224 -9.95 12.84 2.88
CA CYS A 224 -8.80 13.26 3.66
C CYS A 224 -8.78 14.79 3.68
N ARG A 225 -8.73 15.40 4.87
CA ARG A 225 -8.73 16.86 5.02
C ARG A 225 -7.98 17.31 6.25
N GLU A 226 -7.68 18.59 6.32
CA GLU A 226 -7.10 19.21 7.51
C GLU A 226 -8.09 19.20 8.69
N ALA A 227 -7.59 18.91 9.90
CA ALA A 227 -8.43 18.84 11.11
C ALA A 227 -9.00 20.21 11.52
N SER A 228 -8.20 21.27 11.44
CA SER A 228 -8.57 22.65 11.80
C SER A 228 -9.74 23.17 10.94
N GLY A 229 -9.74 22.83 9.65
CA GLY A 229 -10.78 23.22 8.70
C GLY A 229 -12.15 22.64 9.01
N TRP A 230 -12.22 21.45 9.66
CA TRP A 230 -13.50 20.85 10.01
C TRP A 230 -14.22 21.61 11.14
N GLN A 231 -13.46 22.03 12.16
CA GLN A 231 -13.98 22.80 13.28
C GLN A 231 -14.33 24.23 12.86
N ALA A 232 -13.53 24.83 11.99
CA ALA A 232 -13.77 26.17 11.45
C ALA A 232 -14.96 26.21 10.46
N ALA A 233 -15.11 25.20 9.59
CA ALA A 233 -16.26 25.07 8.69
C ALA A 233 -17.58 24.90 9.46
N ARG A 234 -17.57 24.18 10.58
CA ARG A 234 -18.74 24.06 11.48
C ARG A 234 -19.14 25.41 12.10
N ASN A 235 -18.17 26.31 12.27
CA ASN A 235 -18.37 27.64 12.83
C ASN A 235 -18.54 28.72 11.75
N GLY A 236 -18.62 28.37 10.46
CA GLY A 236 -18.78 29.33 9.36
C GLY A 236 -17.55 30.19 9.06
N ILE A 237 -16.37 29.81 9.55
CA ILE A 237 -15.13 30.57 9.37
C ILE A 237 -14.20 29.79 8.43
N SER A 238 -13.93 30.32 7.24
CA SER A 238 -12.94 29.75 6.31
C SER A 238 -11.54 30.28 6.61
N LEU A 239 -10.83 29.63 7.53
CA LEU A 239 -9.38 29.79 7.72
C LEU A 239 -8.66 28.58 7.12
N SER A 240 -8.62 28.49 5.79
CA SER A 240 -7.87 27.44 5.10
C SER A 240 -6.38 27.82 5.10
N ARG A 241 -5.58 27.16 5.94
CA ARG A 241 -4.12 27.22 5.81
C ARG A 241 -3.69 26.20 4.76
N PRO A 242 -2.68 26.49 3.94
CA PRO A 242 -2.11 25.48 3.06
C PRO A 242 -1.51 24.35 3.91
N CYS A 243 -1.95 23.12 3.63
CA CYS A 243 -1.47 21.92 4.28
C CYS A 243 -0.37 21.26 3.43
N LYS A 244 0.70 20.80 4.09
CA LYS A 244 1.84 20.14 3.46
C LYS A 244 2.05 18.76 4.09
N LEU A 245 2.26 17.75 3.26
CA LEU A 245 2.65 16.42 3.69
C LEU A 245 4.17 16.26 3.58
N VAL A 246 4.83 15.96 4.69
CA VAL A 246 6.26 15.67 4.74
C VAL A 246 6.47 14.20 5.00
N LEU A 247 6.97 13.49 3.99
CA LEU A 247 7.40 12.11 4.08
C LEU A 247 8.82 12.06 4.64
N ILE A 248 9.03 11.24 5.65
CA ILE A 248 10.31 11.14 6.36
C ILE A 248 10.73 9.67 6.37
N GLU A 249 11.94 9.38 5.91
CA GLU A 249 12.46 8.02 5.90
C GLU A 249 12.68 7.47 7.32
N LYS A 250 13.38 8.25 8.15
CA LYS A 250 13.97 7.82 9.42
C LYS A 250 13.10 8.22 10.61
N GLU A 251 12.75 7.23 11.43
CA GLU A 251 11.87 7.42 12.59
C GLU A 251 12.42 8.43 13.61
N GLY A 252 13.73 8.41 13.88
CA GLY A 252 14.35 9.37 14.79
C GLY A 252 14.17 10.83 14.33
N ILE A 253 14.27 11.09 13.02
CA ILE A 253 14.06 12.42 12.47
C ILE A 253 12.59 12.80 12.51
N HIS A 254 11.69 11.87 12.19
CA HIS A 254 10.26 12.10 12.32
C HIS A 254 9.87 12.53 13.74
N HIS A 255 10.35 11.82 14.77
CA HIS A 255 10.09 12.19 16.17
C HIS A 255 10.70 13.54 16.54
N ALA A 256 11.92 13.83 16.10
CA ALA A 256 12.56 15.11 16.36
C ALA A 256 11.79 16.29 15.75
N VAL A 257 11.36 16.17 14.49
CA VAL A 257 10.54 17.18 13.81
C VAL A 257 9.20 17.35 14.52
N LEU A 258 8.51 16.25 14.82
CA LEU A 258 7.21 16.29 15.50
C LEU A 258 7.30 16.97 16.88
N GLN A 259 8.33 16.63 17.67
CA GLN A 259 8.59 17.27 18.95
C GLN A 259 8.92 18.76 18.82
N SER A 260 9.72 19.14 17.82
CA SER A 260 10.02 20.54 17.55
C SER A 260 8.78 21.34 17.16
N MET A 261 7.87 20.75 16.38
CA MET A 261 6.60 21.36 15.99
C MET A 261 5.65 21.54 17.17
N MET A 262 5.62 20.58 18.10
CA MET A 262 4.78 20.66 19.31
C MET A 262 5.30 21.70 20.31
N LYS A 263 6.61 21.97 20.32
CA LYS A 263 7.25 22.96 21.20
C LYS A 263 7.26 24.36 20.63
N SER A 264 6.97 24.55 19.34
CA SER A 264 6.99 25.88 18.73
C SER A 264 5.70 26.62 19.10
N ASP A 265 5.80 27.61 19.98
CA ASP A 265 4.68 28.54 20.28
C ASP A 265 4.44 29.55 19.14
N THR A 266 5.21 29.49 18.06
CA THR A 266 5.06 30.39 16.92
C THR A 266 3.84 30.00 16.08
N PRO A 267 2.98 30.96 15.71
CA PRO A 267 1.84 30.69 14.85
C PRO A 267 2.34 30.24 13.48
N GLN A 268 2.18 28.94 13.19
CA GLN A 268 2.62 28.38 11.93
C GLN A 268 1.68 28.85 10.80
N THR A 269 2.27 29.42 9.75
CA THR A 269 1.57 29.85 8.53
C THR A 269 1.00 28.68 7.74
N HIS A 270 1.54 27.48 7.97
CA HIS A 270 1.18 26.25 7.28
C HIS A 270 0.83 25.17 8.29
N SER A 271 0.00 24.23 7.85
CA SER A 271 -0.29 23.00 8.58
C SER A 271 0.55 21.87 8.01
N TYR A 272 1.16 21.04 8.85
CA TYR A 272 1.98 19.92 8.39
C TYR A 272 1.41 18.58 8.85
N VAL A 273 1.41 17.64 7.92
CA VAL A 273 1.17 16.22 8.16
C VAL A 273 2.51 15.52 7.96
N LEU A 274 2.92 14.71 8.92
CA LEU A 274 4.16 13.95 8.86
C LEU A 274 3.85 12.48 8.58
N LEU A 275 4.59 11.89 7.65
CA LEU A 275 4.49 10.47 7.32
C LEU A 275 5.87 9.81 7.40
N CYS A 276 6.12 9.04 8.45
CA CYS A 276 7.33 8.24 8.58
C CYS A 276 7.21 6.94 7.78
N THR A 277 8.08 6.69 6.80
CA THR A 277 8.04 5.44 6.02
C THR A 277 8.82 4.28 6.66
N LYS A 278 9.78 4.58 7.54
CA LYS A 278 10.72 3.60 8.14
C LYS A 278 11.47 2.82 7.04
N GLY A 279 12.23 3.54 6.22
CA GLY A 279 12.86 3.03 4.98
C GLY A 279 11.89 3.00 3.79
N TYR A 280 11.99 1.98 2.90
CA TYR A 280 11.11 1.85 1.73
C TYR A 280 9.61 1.87 2.08
N PRO A 281 8.76 2.64 1.39
CA PRO A 281 7.33 2.68 1.70
C PRO A 281 6.67 1.32 1.46
N CYS A 282 5.88 0.83 2.43
CA CYS A 282 5.15 -0.43 2.27
C CYS A 282 3.93 -0.26 1.35
N VAL A 283 3.26 -1.37 1.02
CA VAL A 283 2.09 -1.37 0.11
C VAL A 283 0.99 -0.44 0.62
N ALA A 284 0.72 -0.45 1.93
CA ALA A 284 -0.28 0.43 2.55
C ALA A 284 0.05 1.91 2.35
N THR A 285 1.31 2.28 2.60
CA THR A 285 1.80 3.66 2.43
C THR A 285 1.67 4.14 0.99
N ARG A 286 2.11 3.32 0.02
CA ARG A 286 1.98 3.66 -1.40
C ARG A 286 0.52 3.82 -1.82
N GLN A 287 -0.35 2.94 -1.35
CA GLN A 287 -1.79 3.00 -1.63
C GLN A 287 -2.43 4.25 -1.01
N TRP A 288 -2.05 4.58 0.23
CA TRP A 288 -2.53 5.77 0.92
C TRP A 288 -2.09 7.05 0.21
N LEU A 289 -0.82 7.16 -0.18
CA LEU A 289 -0.28 8.33 -0.88
C LEU A 289 -1.01 8.62 -2.19
N ARG A 290 -1.22 7.59 -3.03
CA ARG A 290 -1.98 7.72 -4.29
C ARG A 290 -3.40 8.19 -4.05
N ARG A 291 -4.07 7.65 -3.04
CA ARG A 291 -5.43 8.05 -2.70
C ARG A 291 -5.48 9.45 -2.10
N ALA A 292 -4.53 9.81 -1.23
CA ALA A 292 -4.44 11.14 -0.66
C ALA A 292 -4.27 12.19 -1.77
N HIS A 293 -3.39 11.94 -2.74
CA HIS A 293 -3.22 12.82 -3.91
C HIS A 293 -4.49 12.89 -4.78
N ALA A 294 -5.15 11.76 -5.04
CA ALA A 294 -6.38 11.74 -5.83
C ALA A 294 -7.55 12.48 -5.14
N LEU A 295 -7.65 12.37 -3.82
CA LEU A 295 -8.72 12.99 -3.02
C LEU A 295 -8.42 14.46 -2.67
N TRP A 296 -7.14 14.80 -2.53
CA TRP A 296 -6.68 16.14 -2.19
C TRP A 296 -5.50 16.56 -3.08
N PRO A 297 -5.75 16.89 -4.38
CA PRO A 297 -4.68 17.25 -5.32
C PRO A 297 -3.88 18.50 -4.93
N ALA A 298 -4.47 19.38 -4.12
CA ALA A 298 -3.81 20.57 -3.60
C ALA A 298 -2.80 20.28 -2.47
N LEU A 299 -2.79 19.06 -1.91
CA LEU A 299 -1.83 18.66 -0.89
C LEU A 299 -0.45 18.55 -1.51
N GLN A 300 0.51 19.33 -1.01
CA GLN A 300 1.89 19.29 -1.49
C GLN A 300 2.66 18.19 -0.78
N PHE A 301 3.38 17.36 -1.55
CA PHE A 301 4.15 16.24 -1.03
C PHE A 301 5.63 16.60 -1.01
N TYR A 302 6.23 16.54 0.16
CA TYR A 302 7.66 16.73 0.37
C TYR A 302 8.29 15.43 0.85
N VAL A 303 9.50 15.10 0.40
CA VAL A 303 10.19 13.87 0.80
C VAL A 303 11.56 14.17 1.38
N MET A 304 11.81 13.70 2.60
CA MET A 304 13.07 13.80 3.32
C MET A 304 13.65 12.40 3.53
N VAL A 305 14.73 12.15 2.81
CA VAL A 305 15.49 10.89 2.76
C VAL A 305 16.98 11.21 2.85
N ASP A 306 17.79 10.20 3.11
CA ASP A 306 19.24 10.36 3.10
C ASP A 306 19.74 10.72 1.68
N GLY A 307 20.81 11.52 1.60
CA GLY A 307 21.39 12.00 0.33
C GLY A 307 22.20 10.95 -0.43
N ASP A 308 21.97 9.67 -0.17
CA ASP A 308 22.69 8.55 -0.77
C ASP A 308 21.82 7.84 -1.84
N PRO A 309 22.39 6.91 -2.64
CA PRO A 309 21.62 6.16 -3.63
C PRO A 309 20.42 5.40 -3.04
N HIS A 310 20.48 5.02 -1.76
CA HIS A 310 19.40 4.28 -1.11
C HIS A 310 18.20 5.18 -0.81
N GLY A 311 18.44 6.36 -0.23
CA GLY A 311 17.43 7.38 0.01
C GLY A 311 16.76 7.85 -1.28
N LEU A 312 17.53 8.02 -2.35
CA LEU A 312 16.98 8.30 -3.68
C LEU A 312 16.06 7.17 -4.18
N CYS A 313 16.44 5.90 -4.01
CA CYS A 313 15.56 4.78 -4.37
C CYS A 313 14.24 4.79 -3.57
N ILE A 314 14.27 5.21 -2.32
CA ILE A 314 13.07 5.39 -1.49
C ILE A 314 12.19 6.49 -2.07
N ALA A 315 12.75 7.67 -2.38
CA ALA A 315 12.00 8.77 -2.99
C ALA A 315 11.37 8.37 -4.34
N LEU A 316 12.11 7.67 -5.19
CA LEU A 316 11.59 7.15 -6.46
C LEU A 316 10.50 6.08 -6.27
N THR A 317 10.59 5.27 -5.20
CA THR A 317 9.54 4.31 -4.83
C THR A 317 8.26 5.03 -4.38
N VAL A 318 8.41 6.10 -3.58
CA VAL A 318 7.29 6.96 -3.16
C VAL A 318 6.63 7.58 -4.39
N MET A 319 7.42 8.08 -5.35
CA MET A 319 6.92 8.73 -6.56
C MET A 319 6.08 7.79 -7.44
N GLY A 320 6.28 6.48 -7.29
CA GLY A 320 5.64 5.45 -8.12
C GLY A 320 6.53 4.96 -9.27
N LEU A 321 7.75 5.48 -9.42
CA LEU A 321 8.72 5.07 -10.43
C LEU A 321 9.31 3.69 -10.14
N LEU A 322 9.66 3.42 -8.87
CA LEU A 322 10.23 2.15 -8.42
C LEU A 322 9.21 1.39 -7.57
N GLY A 323 8.16 0.86 -8.19
CA GLY A 323 7.11 0.14 -7.47
C GLY A 323 6.52 -0.98 -8.28
N SER A 324 6.55 -2.20 -7.74
CA SER A 324 6.02 -3.46 -8.29
C SER A 324 4.90 -3.28 -9.32
N LYS A 325 5.14 -3.80 -10.53
CA LYS A 325 4.11 -4.09 -11.54
C LYS A 325 2.87 -4.69 -10.86
N GLY A 326 1.69 -4.07 -10.98
CA GLY A 326 0.42 -4.81 -10.80
C GLY A 326 -0.64 -4.31 -9.82
N CYS A 327 -0.65 -3.06 -9.33
CA CYS A 327 -1.84 -2.54 -8.64
C CYS A 327 -2.19 -1.11 -9.11
N PRO A 328 -3.08 -0.96 -10.12
CA PRO A 328 -3.82 0.27 -10.30
C PRO A 328 -4.90 0.39 -9.22
N SER A 329 -5.24 1.62 -8.88
CA SER A 329 -6.38 1.95 -8.04
C SER A 329 -7.69 1.63 -8.77
N PRO A 330 -8.76 1.23 -8.08
CA PRO A 330 -10.09 1.03 -8.68
C PRO A 330 -10.80 2.35 -9.07
N ILE A 331 -10.08 3.48 -9.13
CA ILE A 331 -10.66 4.78 -9.48
C ILE A 331 -10.36 5.03 -10.96
N ALA A 332 -11.02 4.28 -11.83
CA ALA A 332 -11.21 4.70 -13.20
C ALA A 332 -12.36 5.71 -13.20
N SER A 333 -12.03 6.99 -13.35
CA SER A 333 -13.00 8.04 -13.66
C SER A 333 -13.55 7.77 -15.06
N SER A 334 -14.74 7.17 -15.15
CA SER A 334 -15.50 7.12 -16.39
C SER A 334 -16.39 8.37 -16.47
N GLN A 335 -15.87 9.46 -17.01
CA GLN A 335 -16.73 10.45 -17.68
C GLN A 335 -16.90 10.04 -19.15
N PRO A 336 -18.13 9.94 -19.68
CA PRO A 336 -18.34 9.77 -21.11
C PRO A 336 -18.13 11.12 -21.81
N LYS A 337 -17.24 11.17 -22.82
CA LYS A 337 -17.16 12.29 -23.77
C LYS A 337 -17.61 11.80 -25.15
N PRO A 338 -18.40 12.58 -25.92
CA PRO A 338 -19.10 12.06 -27.09
C PRO A 338 -18.19 11.89 -28.31
N SER A 339 -18.61 10.96 -29.14
CA SER A 339 -18.05 10.51 -30.41
C SER A 339 -17.79 11.61 -31.43
N SER A 340 -16.66 11.55 -32.13
CA SER A 340 -16.63 11.74 -33.59
C SER A 340 -15.36 11.19 -34.25
N SER A 341 -15.61 10.48 -35.36
CA SER A 341 -14.82 10.16 -36.56
C SER A 341 -13.36 9.63 -36.50
N PHE A 342 -13.26 8.47 -37.16
CA PHE A 342 -12.11 7.72 -37.69
C PHE A 342 -10.91 8.50 -38.24
N SER A 343 -9.72 7.93 -38.03
CA SER A 343 -8.51 8.11 -38.86
C SER A 343 -7.61 6.84 -38.78
N PRO A 344 -6.79 6.54 -39.80
CA PRO A 344 -6.16 5.22 -40.02
C PRO A 344 -4.84 5.02 -39.23
N PRO A 345 -4.24 3.81 -39.21
CA PRO A 345 -3.30 3.40 -38.18
C PRO A 345 -1.90 3.97 -38.42
N SER A 346 -1.41 4.75 -37.45
CA SER A 346 -0.05 5.28 -37.40
C SER A 346 0.78 4.49 -36.37
N VAL A 347 1.96 4.05 -36.81
CA VAL A 347 2.98 3.34 -36.05
C VAL A 347 3.61 4.31 -35.03
N ALA A 348 2.99 4.48 -33.86
CA ALA A 348 3.51 5.34 -32.79
C ALA A 348 3.02 4.90 -31.40
N THR A 349 3.27 3.66 -30.98
CA THR A 349 2.63 3.09 -29.77
C THR A 349 3.48 3.09 -28.50
N THR A 350 4.76 3.50 -28.54
CA THR A 350 5.62 3.49 -27.34
C THR A 350 5.63 4.82 -26.59
N ALA A 351 5.71 5.96 -27.28
CA ALA A 351 5.79 7.28 -26.63
C ALA A 351 4.49 7.69 -25.88
N SER A 352 3.32 7.30 -26.39
CA SER A 352 2.03 7.61 -25.77
C SER A 352 1.82 6.86 -24.44
N ALA A 353 2.27 5.62 -24.34
CA ALA A 353 2.14 4.81 -23.13
C ALA A 353 3.08 5.27 -22.00
N GLU A 354 4.22 5.86 -22.32
CA GLU A 354 5.14 6.44 -21.34
C GLU A 354 4.63 7.79 -20.82
N ALA A 355 4.08 8.63 -21.70
CA ALA A 355 3.46 9.90 -21.29
C ALA A 355 2.27 9.71 -20.33
N GLU A 356 1.46 8.67 -20.53
CA GLU A 356 0.38 8.31 -19.59
C GLU A 356 0.92 7.82 -18.24
N LYS A 357 2.00 7.02 -18.23
CA LYS A 357 2.63 6.58 -16.97
C LYS A 357 3.21 7.73 -16.14
N LEU A 358 3.68 8.80 -16.78
CA LEU A 358 4.20 9.97 -16.08
C LEU A 358 3.10 10.74 -15.34
N LYS A 359 1.85 10.70 -15.84
CA LYS A 359 0.69 11.33 -15.18
C LYS A 359 0.28 10.63 -13.89
N ASP A 360 0.62 9.35 -13.76
CA ASP A 360 0.35 8.55 -12.56
C ASP A 360 1.37 8.75 -11.43
N LEU A 361 2.45 9.52 -11.69
CA LEU A 361 3.48 9.80 -10.70
C LEU A 361 3.04 10.87 -9.71
N LEU A 362 3.45 10.70 -8.46
CA LEU A 362 3.17 11.69 -7.43
C LEU A 362 4.07 12.93 -7.60
N PRO A 363 3.53 14.15 -7.51
CA PRO A 363 4.32 15.38 -7.54
C PRO A 363 5.08 15.54 -6.22
N LEU A 364 6.31 15.03 -6.17
CA LEU A 364 7.17 15.08 -4.99
C LEU A 364 8.18 16.22 -5.06
N HIS A 365 8.31 16.95 -3.96
CA HIS A 365 9.37 17.93 -3.72
C HIS A 365 10.44 17.31 -2.81
N PHE A 366 11.69 17.28 -3.24
CA PHE A 366 12.79 16.72 -2.45
C PHE A 366 13.26 17.72 -1.39
N LEU A 367 13.25 17.30 -0.12
CA LEU A 367 13.81 17.97 1.05
C LEU A 367 14.96 17.12 1.58
N GLY A 368 16.04 16.99 0.82
CA GLY A 368 17.21 16.22 1.24
C GLY A 368 18.49 16.99 1.08
N VAL A 369 19.58 16.34 1.50
CA VAL A 369 20.91 16.90 1.43
C VAL A 369 21.34 16.92 -0.04
N CYS A 370 21.24 18.07 -0.68
CA CYS A 370 21.81 18.26 -2.01
C CYS A 370 23.33 18.18 -1.89
N PRO A 371 24.03 17.28 -2.60
CA PRO A 371 25.49 17.20 -2.51
C PRO A 371 26.17 18.51 -2.87
N SER A 372 25.55 19.31 -3.74
CA SER A 372 26.00 20.68 -4.05
C SER A 372 26.02 21.60 -2.83
N LEU A 373 25.13 21.45 -1.86
CA LEU A 373 25.11 22.23 -0.62
C LEU A 373 26.20 21.80 0.37
N LEU A 374 26.63 20.52 0.33
CA LEU A 374 27.76 20.05 1.14
C LEU A 374 29.10 20.47 0.52
N TRP A 375 29.23 20.42 -0.81
CA TRP A 375 30.46 20.78 -1.51
C TRP A 375 30.68 22.29 -1.71
N SER A 376 29.63 23.11 -1.57
CA SER A 376 29.74 24.58 -1.64
C SER A 376 30.28 25.22 -0.36
N CYS A 377 30.51 24.44 0.70
CA CYS A 377 31.16 24.91 1.92
C CYS A 377 32.69 24.88 1.78
N ASN A 378 33.25 25.96 1.19
CA ASN A 378 34.63 26.43 1.29
C ASN A 378 35.81 25.44 1.10
N PHE A 379 36.29 25.33 -0.15
CA PHE A 379 37.72 25.13 -0.44
C PHE A 379 38.54 26.45 -0.47
N GLN A 380 37.94 27.59 -0.08
CA GLN A 380 38.59 28.91 -0.04
C GLN A 380 39.02 29.35 1.37
N ALA A 381 39.38 28.40 2.25
CA ALA A 381 40.06 28.71 3.51
C ALA A 381 41.42 27.99 3.55
N GLY A 382 42.34 28.41 2.69
CA GLY A 382 43.67 27.81 2.65
C GLY A 382 44.57 28.38 1.56
N CYS A 383 44.81 29.69 1.56
CA CYS A 383 46.05 30.26 1.00
C CYS A 383 46.12 31.76 1.26
N LEU A 384 46.80 32.17 2.34
CA LEU A 384 47.69 33.33 2.36
C LEU A 384 48.75 33.06 3.46
N LEU A 385 49.87 32.49 3.01
CA LEU A 385 51.14 32.51 3.74
C LEU A 385 51.85 33.81 3.39
N ALA A 386 52.21 34.61 4.39
CA ALA A 386 53.54 35.22 4.46
C ALA A 386 53.88 35.59 5.93
N PRO A 387 55.16 35.49 6.34
CA PRO A 387 55.59 35.58 7.73
C PRO A 387 56.15 36.96 8.09
N ALA A 388 56.00 37.38 9.35
CA ALA A 388 57.00 38.13 10.12
C ALA A 388 56.58 38.27 11.59
N ALA A 389 57.58 38.17 12.46
CA ALA A 389 57.50 38.03 13.91
C ALA A 389 57.05 39.29 14.67
N SER A 390 56.49 39.11 15.87
CA SER A 390 57.07 39.59 17.14
C SER A 390 56.12 39.34 18.33
N MET A 391 56.74 39.21 19.50
CA MET A 391 56.29 38.71 20.80
C MET A 391 55.10 39.43 21.46
N ALA A 392 54.28 38.70 22.22
CA ALA A 392 54.27 38.76 23.71
C ALA A 392 53.07 38.03 24.36
N SER A 393 53.40 37.21 25.37
CA SER A 393 52.67 36.87 26.62
C SER A 393 51.22 36.34 26.62
N LEU A 394 51.14 35.05 27.03
CA LEU A 394 50.14 34.35 27.86
C LEU A 394 49.53 35.20 29.03
N PRO A 395 48.39 34.82 29.69
CA PRO A 395 48.06 33.43 30.08
C PRO A 395 46.57 32.95 30.12
N HIS A 396 46.46 31.61 30.04
CA HIS A 396 45.56 30.64 30.70
C HIS A 396 44.08 30.94 31.03
N LYS A 397 43.19 30.10 30.48
CA LYS A 397 42.16 29.27 31.16
C LYS A 397 41.39 28.44 30.11
N ALA A 398 41.70 27.15 29.92
CA ALA A 398 41.04 25.98 30.52
C ALA A 398 39.56 25.77 30.10
N PHE A 399 39.34 24.91 29.07
CA PHE A 399 38.07 24.24 28.75
C PHE A 399 38.25 22.74 28.96
N PRO A 400 37.28 22.01 29.55
CA PRO A 400 37.39 20.58 29.73
C PRO A 400 36.94 19.80 28.48
N LEU A 401 37.73 18.75 28.21
CA LEU A 401 37.51 17.69 27.23
C LEU A 401 36.33 16.78 27.62
N LEU A 402 35.49 16.44 26.65
CA LEU A 402 34.61 15.27 26.67
C LEU A 402 35.32 14.12 25.92
N PRO A 403 35.37 12.89 26.45
CA PRO A 403 35.98 11.78 25.74
C PRO A 403 34.98 11.07 24.80
N MET A 404 35.46 10.80 23.59
CA MET A 404 35.01 9.69 22.75
C MET A 404 35.44 8.36 23.40
N MET A 405 34.53 7.39 23.44
CA MET A 405 34.77 5.94 23.38
C MET A 405 33.38 5.27 23.45
N SER A 406 33.06 4.15 22.84
CA SER A 406 33.56 3.34 21.72
C SER A 406 32.54 2.22 21.57
N ARG A 407 32.40 1.69 20.36
CA ARG A 407 31.58 0.52 20.03
C ARG A 407 31.93 -0.70 20.90
N CYS A 408 30.90 -1.44 21.30
CA CYS A 408 30.76 -2.89 21.19
C CYS A 408 29.28 -3.17 20.87
#